data_AF-A0A9K3J786-F1
#
_entry.id   AF-A0A9K3J786-F1
#
_cell.length_a   1.000
_cell.length_b   1.000
_cell.length_c   1.000
_cell.angle_alpha   90.00
_cell.angle_beta   90.00
_cell.angle_gamma   90.00
#
_symmetry.space_group_name_H-M   'P 1'
#
loop_
_entity.id
_entity.type
_entity.pdbx_description
1 polymer ?
#
loop_
_entity_poly.entity_id
_entity_poly.type
_entity_poly.pdbx_seq_one_letter_code
_entity_poly.pdbx_strand_id
1 'polypeptide(L)'
;MCKPALMTAVFSTVSFLLGAITSVVSGFFGMKIATYANARTTLEAIKGVSKALFGRVGSGIYTKAADVGADLVGKVERNIPEDDPRNPAVTRSK
;
A
#
# COMPACT_ATOMS: atom_id res chain seq x y z
N MET A 1 -40.39 21.43 10.04
CA MET A 1 -40.14 20.83 11.37
C MET A 1 -38.71 20.31 11.43
N CYS A 2 -37.79 21.08 12.02
CA CYS A 2 -36.42 20.63 12.27
C CYS A 2 -36.45 19.53 13.33
N LYS A 3 -35.94 18.33 13.02
CA LYS A 3 -35.64 17.34 14.05
C LYS A 3 -34.55 17.93 14.95
N PRO A 4 -34.61 17.78 16.28
CA PRO A 4 -33.64 18.39 17.19
C PRO A 4 -32.22 17.95 16.82
N ALA A 5 -31.26 18.89 16.84
CA ALA A 5 -29.87 18.66 16.47
C ALA A 5 -29.20 17.46 17.20
N LEU A 6 -29.76 17.09 18.36
CA LEU A 6 -29.38 15.91 19.11
C LEU A 6 -29.66 14.60 18.34
N MET A 7 -30.79 14.48 17.64
CA MET A 7 -31.11 13.26 16.85
C MET A 7 -30.14 13.06 15.68
N THR A 8 -29.74 14.15 15.02
CA THR A 8 -28.76 14.08 13.93
C THR A 8 -27.37 13.72 14.42
N ALA A 9 -26.98 14.20 15.62
CA ALA A 9 -25.71 13.83 16.24
C ALA A 9 -25.67 12.35 16.61
N VAL A 10 -26.72 11.83 17.26
CA VAL A 10 -26.82 10.42 17.65
C VAL A 10 -26.77 9.49 16.42
N PHE A 11 -27.49 9.82 15.34
CA PHE A 11 -27.50 9.00 14.12
C PHE A 11 -26.13 8.99 13.40
N SER A 12 -25.42 10.11 13.41
CA SER A 12 -24.05 10.22 12.88
C SER A 12 -23.08 9.34 13.66
N THR A 13 -23.12 9.38 15.00
CA THR A 13 -22.24 8.56 15.85
C THR A 13 -22.49 7.06 15.65
N VAL A 14 -23.76 6.65 15.57
CA VAL A 14 -24.13 5.23 15.34
C VAL A 14 -23.66 4.75 13.97
N SER A 15 -23.85 5.55 12.92
CA SER A 15 -23.42 5.20 11.56
C SER A 15 -21.90 5.11 11.45
N PHE A 16 -21.16 5.99 12.14
CA PHE A 16 -19.71 5.97 12.17
C PHE A 16 -19.16 4.72 12.86
N LEU A 17 -19.74 4.31 13.99
CA LEU A 17 -19.33 3.08 14.69
C LEU A 17 -19.65 1.83 13.85
N LEU A 18 -20.81 1.78 13.20
CA LEU A 18 -21.20 0.66 12.34
C LEU A 18 -20.28 0.55 11.11
N GLY A 19 -19.93 1.69 10.51
CA GLY A 19 -18.96 1.78 9.42
C GLY A 19 -17.56 1.36 9.84
N ALA A 20 -17.12 1.77 11.03
CA ALA A 20 -15.82 1.40 11.59
C ALA A 20 -15.68 -0.11 11.79
N ILE A 21 -16.70 -0.76 12.37
CA ILE A 21 -16.69 -2.21 12.59
C ILE A 21 -16.64 -2.96 11.25
N THR A 22 -17.48 -2.56 10.29
CA THR A 22 -17.51 -3.19 8.96
C THR A 22 -16.17 -3.04 8.23
N SER A 23 -15.52 -1.89 8.38
CA SER A 23 -14.20 -1.62 7.79
C SER A 23 -13.12 -2.55 8.37
N VAL A 24 -13.06 -2.69 9.70
CA VAL A 24 -12.08 -3.58 10.35
C VAL A 24 -12.30 -5.04 9.95
N VAL A 25 -13.57 -5.48 9.89
CA VAL A 25 -13.91 -6.85 9.50
C VAL A 25 -13.51 -7.13 8.05
N SER A 26 -13.80 -6.22 7.12
CA SER A 26 -13.37 -6.32 5.73
C SER A 26 -11.83 -6.41 5.60
N GLY A 27 -11.12 -5.56 6.33
CA GLY A 27 -9.65 -5.58 6.36
C GLY A 27 -9.08 -6.89 6.90
N PHE A 28 -9.70 -7.47 7.93
CA PHE A 28 -9.27 -8.74 8.51
C PHE A 28 -9.41 -9.91 7.52
N PHE A 29 -10.55 -9.99 6.82
CA PHE A 29 -10.75 -11.03 5.80
C PHE A 29 -9.82 -10.84 4.59
N GLY A 30 -9.60 -9.61 4.13
CA GLY A 30 -8.64 -9.33 3.05
C GLY A 30 -7.22 -9.77 3.38
N MET A 31 -6.76 -9.51 4.60
CA MET A 31 -5.42 -9.90 5.06
C MET A 31 -5.26 -11.42 5.18
N LYS A 32 -6.32 -12.14 5.61
CA LYS A 32 -6.31 -13.61 5.67
C LYS A 32 -6.21 -14.25 4.29
N ILE A 33 -6.90 -13.69 3.28
CA ILE A 33 -6.83 -14.19 1.90
C ILE A 33 -5.45 -13.90 1.29
N ALA A 34 -4.90 -12.71 1.53
CA ALA A 34 -3.58 -12.33 1.01
C ALA A 34 -2.46 -13.21 1.58
N THR A 35 -2.49 -13.48 2.89
CA THR A 35 -1.49 -14.36 3.54
C THR A 35 -1.59 -15.81 3.05
N TYR A 36 -2.81 -16.32 2.85
CA TYR A 36 -3.03 -17.64 2.26
C TYR A 36 -2.55 -17.73 0.80
N ALA A 37 -2.82 -16.71 0.00
CA ALA A 37 -2.38 -16.63 -1.39
C ALA A 37 -0.85 -16.53 -1.52
N ASN A 38 -0.18 -15.83 -0.60
CA ASN A 38 1.28 -15.75 -0.55
C ASN A 38 1.91 -17.13 -0.30
N ALA A 39 1.39 -17.90 0.65
CA ALA A 39 1.86 -19.27 0.90
C ALA A 39 1.65 -20.18 -0.32
N ARG A 40 0.51 -20.06 -1.02
CA ARG A 40 0.26 -20.81 -2.26
C ARG A 40 1.21 -20.40 -3.37
N THR A 41 1.52 -19.11 -3.51
CA THR A 41 2.44 -18.59 -4.52
C THR A 41 3.86 -19.14 -4.30
N THR A 42 4.27 -19.28 -3.04
CA THR A 42 5.52 -19.97 -2.69
C THR A 42 5.51 -21.44 -3.08
N LEU A 43 4.39 -22.15 -2.89
CA LEU A 43 4.25 -23.55 -3.33
C LEU A 43 4.29 -23.70 -4.86
N GLU A 44 3.69 -22.76 -5.61
CA GLU A 44 3.79 -22.73 -7.07
C GLU A 44 5.21 -22.36 -7.55
N ALA A 45 5.97 -21.58 -6.76
CA ALA A 45 7.38 -21.30 -7.03
C ALA A 45 8.27 -22.56 -6.88
N ILE A 46 7.86 -23.56 -6.07
CA ILE A 46 8.55 -24.86 -5.96
C ILE A 46 8.43 -25.67 -7.26
N LYS A 47 7.31 -25.55 -7.99
CA LYS A 47 7.07 -26.27 -9.26
C LYS A 47 7.88 -25.73 -10.44
N GLY A 48 8.52 -24.57 -10.28
CA GLY A 48 9.32 -23.96 -11.34
C GLY A 48 9.90 -22.61 -10.92
N VAL A 49 11.14 -22.64 -10.43
CA VAL A 49 11.85 -21.48 -9.89
C VAL A 49 12.07 -20.39 -10.94
N SER A 50 12.18 -20.75 -12.23
CA SER A 50 12.52 -19.82 -13.32
C SER A 50 11.51 -18.69 -13.52
N LYS A 51 10.20 -18.94 -13.42
CA LYS A 51 9.17 -17.89 -13.58
C LYS A 51 9.05 -16.99 -12.35
N ALA A 52 9.14 -17.57 -11.16
CA ALA A 52 9.11 -16.81 -9.90
C ALA A 52 10.37 -15.95 -9.73
N LEU A 53 11.53 -16.46 -10.15
CA LEU A 53 12.82 -15.77 -10.08
C LEU A 53 12.88 -14.57 -11.03
N PHE A 54 12.40 -14.69 -12.27
CA PHE A 54 12.38 -13.55 -13.19
C PHE A 54 11.42 -12.43 -12.77
N GLY A 55 10.26 -12.76 -12.22
CA GLY A 55 9.33 -11.76 -11.69
C GLY A 55 9.93 -10.98 -10.51
N ARG A 56 10.59 -11.68 -9.58
CA ARG A 56 11.22 -11.07 -8.39
C ARG A 56 12.48 -10.26 -8.73
N VAL A 57 13.34 -10.77 -9.63
CA VAL A 57 14.58 -10.09 -10.05
C VAL A 57 14.27 -8.89 -10.93
N GLY A 58 13.31 -9.00 -11.85
CA GLY A 58 12.90 -7.91 -12.72
C GLY A 58 12.31 -6.72 -11.96
N SER A 59 11.41 -6.98 -11.01
CA SER A 59 10.82 -5.90 -10.20
C SER A 59 11.86 -5.29 -9.25
N GLY A 60 12.75 -6.09 -8.67
CA GLY A 60 13.76 -5.62 -7.72
C GLY A 60 14.80 -4.69 -8.35
N ILE A 61 15.24 -4.97 -9.57
CA ILE A 61 16.20 -4.11 -10.30
C ILE A 61 15.56 -2.77 -10.67
N TYR A 62 14.30 -2.79 -11.10
CA TYR A 62 13.59 -1.58 -11.54
C TYR A 62 13.38 -0.60 -10.38
N THR A 63 12.84 -1.08 -9.27
CA THR A 63 12.55 -0.28 -8.07
C THR A 63 13.84 0.28 -7.45
N LYS A 64 14.90 -0.53 -7.36
CA LYS A 64 16.15 -0.09 -6.72
C LYS A 64 16.97 0.89 -7.57
N ALA A 65 16.89 0.79 -8.89
CA ALA A 65 17.52 1.78 -9.77
C ALA A 65 16.83 3.15 -9.64
N ALA A 66 15.50 3.17 -9.51
CA ALA A 66 14.75 4.41 -9.33
C ALA A 66 14.94 5.03 -7.93
N ASP A 67 14.93 4.21 -6.87
CA ASP A 67 15.18 4.62 -5.48
C ASP A 67 16.53 5.35 -5.37
N VAL A 68 17.60 4.73 -5.87
CA VAL A 68 18.96 5.28 -5.75
C VAL A 68 19.09 6.59 -6.53
N GLY A 69 18.49 6.69 -7.71
CA GLY A 69 18.53 7.93 -8.50
C GLY A 69 17.73 9.07 -7.87
N ALA A 70 16.57 8.78 -7.30
CA ALA A 70 15.74 9.77 -6.63
C ALA A 70 16.42 10.30 -5.35
N ASP A 71 16.98 9.41 -4.54
CA ASP A 71 17.59 9.78 -3.28
C ASP A 71 18.92 10.52 -3.44
N LEU A 72 19.75 10.14 -4.41
CA LEU A 72 21.04 10.80 -4.60
C LEU A 72 20.86 12.25 -5.08
N VAL A 73 20.06 12.46 -6.14
CA VAL A 73 19.87 13.79 -6.75
C VAL A 73 18.97 14.66 -5.87
N GLY A 74 17.97 14.08 -5.20
CA GLY A 74 17.10 14.81 -4.29
C GLY A 74 17.82 15.23 -3.01
N LYS A 75 18.33 14.27 -2.25
CA LYS A 75 18.83 14.52 -0.90
C LYS A 75 20.25 15.08 -0.88
N VAL A 76 21.15 14.56 -1.73
CA VAL A 76 22.57 14.93 -1.69
C VAL A 76 22.86 16.21 -2.49
N GLU A 77 22.29 16.33 -3.69
CA GLU A 77 22.59 17.47 -4.58
C GLU A 77 21.63 18.66 -4.42
N ARG A 78 20.32 18.40 -4.29
CA ARG A 78 19.30 19.45 -4.19
C ARG A 78 18.87 19.75 -2.76
N ASN A 79 19.36 18.98 -1.78
CA ASN A 79 19.02 19.08 -0.35
C ASN A 79 17.50 19.13 -0.09
N ILE A 80 16.73 18.45 -0.94
CA ILE A 80 15.28 18.32 -0.80
C ILE A 80 14.94 17.02 -0.07
N PRO A 81 13.87 17.02 0.74
CA PRO A 81 13.50 15.85 1.53
C PRO A 81 13.21 14.64 0.63
N GLU A 82 13.36 13.45 1.21
CA GLU A 82 12.95 12.18 0.59
C GLU A 82 11.54 12.28 0.01
N ASP A 83 11.32 11.69 -1.17
CA ASP A 83 10.02 11.67 -1.86
C ASP A 83 9.49 13.06 -2.32
N ASP A 84 10.35 14.08 -2.52
CA ASP A 84 9.89 15.41 -2.96
C ASP A 84 9.31 15.39 -4.41
N PRO A 85 8.12 15.98 -4.62
CA PRO A 85 7.39 15.93 -5.90
C PRO A 85 8.07 16.69 -7.05
N ARG A 86 9.06 17.52 -6.73
CA ARG A 86 9.89 18.17 -7.75
C ARG A 86 10.94 17.23 -8.33
N ASN A 87 11.16 16.08 -7.69
CA ASN A 87 12.04 15.04 -8.18
C ASN A 87 11.25 14.02 -9.03
N PRO A 88 11.43 14.01 -10.37
CA PRO A 88 10.64 13.16 -11.25
C PRO A 88 10.89 11.65 -11.04
N ALA A 89 12.02 11.27 -10.43
CA ALA A 89 12.40 9.88 -10.20
C ALA A 89 11.63 9.20 -9.05
N VAL A 90 11.00 9.98 -8.16
CA VAL A 90 10.20 9.49 -7.02
C VAL A 90 9.01 8.63 -7.48
N THR A 91 8.44 8.93 -8.65
CA THR A 91 7.29 8.19 -9.19
C THR A 91 7.60 6.76 -9.63
N ARG A 92 8.88 6.40 -9.79
CA ARG A 92 9.32 5.07 -10.23
C ARG A 92 10.01 4.24 -9.12
N SER A 93 10.22 4.85 -7.96
CA SER A 93 10.94 4.29 -6.79
C SER A 93 10.16 3.28 -5.97
N LYS A 94 8.82 3.25 -6.07
CA LYS A 94 7.95 2.41 -5.24
C LYS A 94 7.35 1.23 -5.99
#